data_AF-A0AA43DKY3-F1
#
_entry.id   AF-A0AA43DKY3-F1
#
_cell.length_a   1.000
_cell.length_b   1.000
_cell.length_c   1.000
_cell.angle_alpha   90.00
_cell.angle_beta   90.00
_cell.angle_gamma   90.00
#
_symmetry.space_group_name_H-M   'P 1'
#
loop_
_entity.id
_entity.type
_entity.pdbx_description
1 polymer ?
#
loop_
_entity_poly.entity_id
_entity_poly.type
_entity_poly.pdbx_seq_one_letter_code
_entity_poly.pdbx_strand_id
1 'polypeptide(L)'
;MRRSSREGRYAERTLVGVDDVGEEERIAIWIERRAGAVWVVGRVVNPHLRESDAPRQEDVIFDGYELEDALERANEALEDDVSVLEGDGLPADARPFTRKEVLPLLERWFFNR
;
A
#
# COMPACT_ATOMS: atom_id res chain seq x y z
N MET A 1 17.78 10.27 -13.07
CA MET A 1 17.06 8.98 -13.03
C MET A 1 15.74 9.20 -12.33
N ARG A 2 14.60 9.08 -13.04
CA ARG A 2 13.29 8.98 -12.39
C ARG A 2 13.27 7.61 -11.72
N ARG A 3 13.45 7.58 -10.40
CA ARG A 3 13.27 6.36 -9.60
C ARG A 3 11.87 5.82 -9.92
N SER A 4 11.76 4.53 -10.21
CA SER A 4 10.43 3.95 -10.35
C SER A 4 9.68 4.19 -9.03
N SER A 5 8.39 4.51 -9.08
CA SER A 5 7.55 4.77 -7.90
C SER A 5 7.60 3.66 -6.86
N ARG A 6 7.98 2.44 -7.28
CA ARG A 6 8.15 1.27 -6.41
C ARG A 6 9.44 1.29 -5.58
N GLU A 7 10.48 2.01 -5.99
CA GLU A 7 11.76 2.08 -5.25
C GLU A 7 11.65 2.77 -3.87
N GLY A 8 10.56 3.51 -3.61
CA GLY A 8 10.27 4.15 -2.33
C GLY A 8 9.32 3.36 -1.43
N ARG A 9 8.75 2.25 -1.90
CA ARG A 9 7.78 1.44 -1.15
C ARG A 9 8.51 0.51 -0.18
N TYR A 10 8.14 0.60 1.08
CA TYR A 10 8.70 -0.20 2.17
C TYR A 10 7.89 -1.47 2.40
N ALA A 11 6.59 -1.43 2.12
CA ALA A 11 5.71 -2.58 2.17
C ALA A 11 4.55 -2.39 1.18
N GLU A 12 4.04 -3.51 0.65
CA GLU A 12 2.89 -3.55 -0.24
C GLU A 12 2.07 -4.81 0.04
N ARG A 13 0.75 -4.70 -0.17
CA ARG A 13 -0.19 -5.82 -0.24
C ARG A 13 -1.02 -5.66 -1.48
N THR A 14 -1.37 -6.78 -2.10
CA THR A 14 -2.28 -6.83 -3.23
C THR A 14 -3.39 -7.80 -2.91
N LEU A 15 -4.62 -7.33 -3.07
CA LEU A 15 -5.83 -8.10 -2.98
C LEU A 15 -6.40 -8.32 -4.38
N VAL A 16 -7.05 -9.45 -4.58
CA VAL A 16 -7.72 -9.79 -5.84
C VAL A 16 -9.16 -10.19 -5.53
N GLY A 17 -10.10 -9.51 -6.17
CA GLY A 17 -11.53 -9.74 -6.06
C GLY A 17 -12.20 -9.81 -7.42
N VAL A 18 -13.52 -9.66 -7.43
CA VAL A 18 -14.31 -9.44 -8.65
C VAL A 18 -15.20 -8.22 -8.47
N ASP A 19 -15.46 -7.49 -9.55
CA ASP A 19 -16.38 -6.36 -9.53
C ASP A 19 -17.85 -6.79 -9.78
N ASP A 20 -18.75 -5.81 -9.81
CA ASP A 20 -20.20 -6.02 -10.02
C ASP A 20 -20.56 -6.65 -11.38
N VAL A 21 -19.64 -6.65 -12.35
CA VAL A 21 -19.84 -7.27 -13.67
C VAL A 21 -19.09 -8.59 -13.81
N GLY A 22 -18.41 -9.05 -12.76
CA GLY A 22 -17.68 -10.32 -12.69
C GLY A 22 -16.27 -10.27 -13.26
N GLU A 23 -15.72 -9.08 -13.50
CA GLU A 23 -14.34 -8.90 -13.95
C GLU A 23 -13.38 -8.85 -12.76
N GLU A 24 -12.13 -9.27 -12.96
CA GLU A 24 -11.13 -9.30 -11.89
C GLU A 24 -10.79 -7.89 -11.42
N GLU A 25 -10.93 -7.64 -10.12
CA GLU A 25 -10.49 -6.40 -9.48
C GLU A 25 -9.19 -6.64 -8.69
N ARG A 26 -8.20 -5.75 -8.85
CA ARG A 26 -6.96 -5.78 -8.07
C ARG A 26 -6.80 -4.52 -7.25
N ILE A 27 -6.70 -4.66 -5.93
CA ILE A 27 -6.43 -3.54 -5.03
C ILE A 27 -4.98 -3.63 -4.56
N ALA A 28 -4.22 -2.54 -4.65
CA ALA A 28 -2.89 -2.47 -4.08
C ALA A 28 -2.84 -1.39 -2.98
N ILE A 29 -2.34 -1.78 -1.81
CA ILE A 29 -2.11 -0.89 -0.66
C ILE A 29 -0.61 -0.89 -0.39
N TRP A 30 -0.01 0.27 -0.19
CA TRP A 30 1.43 0.37 0.07
C TRP A 30 1.77 1.44 1.10
N ILE A 31 2.92 1.23 1.76
CA ILE A 31 3.58 2.21 2.62
C ILE A 31 4.87 2.63 1.93
N GLU A 32 5.06 3.93 1.71
CA GLU A 32 6.29 4.50 1.15
C GLU A 32 6.86 5.60 2.03
N ARG A 33 8.16 5.84 1.89
CA ARG A 33 8.84 6.95 2.54
C ARG A 33 9.35 7.95 1.53
N ARG A 34 8.86 9.18 1.62
CA ARG A 34 9.25 10.30 0.76
C ARG A 34 10.38 11.13 1.39
N ALA A 35 10.93 12.04 0.59
CA ALA A 35 11.87 13.03 1.08
C ALA A 35 11.26 13.85 2.23
N GLY A 36 12.09 14.29 3.18
CA GLY A 36 11.60 15.02 4.37
C GLY A 36 11.09 14.12 5.49
N ALA A 37 11.38 12.81 5.45
CA ALA A 37 10.94 11.82 6.44
C ALA A 37 9.42 11.62 6.50
N VAL A 38 8.73 11.93 5.41
CA VAL A 38 7.27 11.76 5.28
C VAL A 38 6.96 10.31 4.95
N TRP A 39 6.03 9.73 5.72
CA TRP A 39 5.37 8.47 5.42
C TRP A 39 4.11 8.73 4.62
N VAL A 40 3.92 7.91 3.58
CA VAL A 40 2.72 7.94 2.76
C VAL A 40 2.13 6.55 2.69
N VAL A 41 0.80 6.48 2.83
CA VAL A 41 0.02 5.29 2.54
C VAL A 41 -0.80 5.56 1.30
N GLY A 42 -0.69 4.65 0.33
CA GLY A 42 -1.52 4.69 -0.86
C GLY A 42 -2.40 3.47 -0.98
N ARG A 43 -3.58 3.65 -1.59
CA ARG A 43 -4.51 2.60 -1.99
C ARG A 43 -4.93 2.87 -3.43
N VAL A 44 -4.86 1.86 -4.27
CA VAL A 44 -5.27 1.94 -5.68
C VAL A 44 -6.04 0.72 -6.11
N VAL A 45 -7.15 0.95 -6.81
CA VAL A 45 -7.91 -0.09 -7.50
C VAL A 45 -7.47 -0.18 -8.95
N ASN A 46 -7.33 -1.39 -9.45
CA ASN A 46 -6.94 -1.75 -10.80
C ASN A 46 -5.70 -1.00 -11.32
N PRO A 47 -4.57 -1.00 -10.59
CA PRO A 47 -3.36 -0.30 -11.04
C PRO A 47 -2.84 -0.83 -12.37
N HIS A 48 -3.07 -2.12 -12.67
CA HIS A 48 -2.67 -2.80 -13.90
C HIS A 48 -3.42 -2.34 -15.16
N LEU A 49 -4.56 -1.66 -15.00
CA LEU A 49 -5.33 -1.07 -16.11
C LEU A 49 -4.89 0.36 -16.44
N ARG A 50 -3.96 0.94 -15.67
CA ARG A 50 -3.49 2.31 -15.88
C ARG A 50 -2.43 2.37 -16.96
N GLU A 51 -2.41 3.50 -17.68
CA GLU A 51 -1.35 3.83 -18.65
C GLU A 51 0.04 3.98 -18.00
N SER A 52 0.10 4.18 -16.67
CA SER A 52 1.34 4.37 -15.93
C SER A 52 1.27 3.76 -14.52
N ASP A 53 2.38 3.19 -14.09
CA ASP A 53 2.64 2.70 -12.72
C ASP A 53 2.91 3.81 -11.69
N ALA A 54 2.88 5.08 -12.10
CA ALA A 54 3.08 6.20 -11.18
C ALA A 54 1.84 6.38 -10.28
N PRO A 55 2.01 6.44 -8.94
CA PRO A 55 0.96 6.83 -8.01
C PRO A 55 0.42 8.21 -8.35
N ARG A 56 -0.90 8.35 -8.26
CA ARG A 56 -1.59 9.62 -8.40
C ARG A 56 -1.90 10.19 -7.02
N GLN A 57 -2.20 11.49 -6.97
CA GLN A 57 -2.48 12.14 -5.69
C GLN A 57 -3.76 11.59 -5.05
N GLU A 58 -4.76 11.21 -5.87
CA GLU A 58 -5.99 10.58 -5.40
C GLU A 58 -5.80 9.19 -4.79
N ASP A 59 -4.66 8.53 -5.03
CA ASP A 59 -4.37 7.23 -4.43
C ASP A 59 -3.86 7.37 -2.99
N VAL A 60 -3.48 8.57 -2.54
CA VAL A 60 -2.90 8.80 -1.23
C VAL A 60 -4.00 8.91 -0.18
N ILE A 61 -4.03 7.96 0.76
CA ILE A 61 -4.99 7.93 1.87
C ILE A 61 -4.40 8.45 3.19
N PHE A 62 -3.06 8.56 3.26
CA PHE A 62 -2.35 9.18 4.38
C PHE A 62 -1.03 9.81 3.93
N ASP A 63 -0.72 10.98 4.49
CA ASP A 63 0.55 11.70 4.33
C ASP A 63 0.90 12.35 5.68
N GLY A 64 1.99 11.93 6.30
CA GLY A 64 2.35 12.35 7.66
C GLY A 64 3.76 11.95 8.08
N TYR A 65 4.12 12.23 9.33
CA TYR A 65 5.49 12.02 9.83
C TYR A 65 5.62 10.81 10.76
N GLU A 66 4.51 10.27 11.26
CA GLU A 66 4.52 9.17 12.22
C GLU A 66 4.32 7.82 11.52
N LEU A 67 5.21 6.87 11.79
CA LEU A 67 5.10 5.51 11.25
C LEU A 67 3.92 4.75 11.87
N GLU A 68 3.56 5.04 13.13
CA GLU A 68 2.41 4.39 13.78
C GLU A 68 1.12 4.74 13.05
N ASP A 69 0.87 6.03 12.81
CA ASP A 69 -0.28 6.49 12.02
C ASP A 69 -0.30 5.89 10.61
N ALA A 70 0.86 5.84 9.93
CA ALA A 70 0.94 5.21 8.61
C ALA A 70 0.58 3.72 8.65
N LEU A 71 1.04 2.99 9.68
CA LEU A 71 0.69 1.58 9.85
C LEU A 71 -0.79 1.40 10.20
N GLU A 72 -1.36 2.27 11.03
CA GLU A 72 -2.79 2.26 11.36
C GLU A 72 -3.61 2.46 10.09
N ARG A 73 -3.38 3.53 9.33
CA ARG A 73 -4.12 3.81 8.09
C ARG A 73 -3.97 2.75 7.01
N ALA A 74 -2.78 2.14 6.91
CA ALA A 74 -2.57 1.04 5.97
C ALA A 74 -3.33 -0.22 6.37
N ASN A 75 -3.41 -0.51 7.68
CA ASN A 75 -4.12 -1.67 8.19
C ASN A 75 -5.64 -1.48 8.21
N GLU A 76 -6.14 -0.28 8.53
CA GLU A 76 -7.57 0.05 8.40
C GLU A 76 -8.04 -0.17 6.95
N ALA A 77 -7.33 0.39 5.98
CA ALA A 77 -7.67 0.20 4.56
C ALA A 77 -7.59 -1.27 4.12
N LEU A 78 -6.61 -2.02 4.65
CA LEU A 78 -6.47 -3.44 4.35
C LEU A 78 -7.64 -4.25 4.93
N GLU A 79 -8.01 -3.97 6.18
CA GLU A 79 -9.12 -4.64 6.88
C GLU A 79 -10.46 -4.34 6.21
N ASP A 80 -10.70 -3.09 5.79
CA ASP A 80 -11.89 -2.70 5.04
C ASP A 80 -12.01 -3.51 3.75
N ASP A 81 -10.94 -3.60 2.95
CA ASP A 81 -10.95 -4.32 1.68
C ASP A 81 -11.05 -5.85 1.87
N VAL A 82 -10.38 -6.40 2.88
CA VAL A 82 -10.48 -7.83 3.24
C VAL A 82 -11.90 -8.17 3.65
N SER A 83 -12.55 -7.33 4.46
CA SER A 83 -13.92 -7.54 4.94
C SER A 83 -14.94 -7.57 3.79
N VAL A 84 -14.74 -6.72 2.77
CA VAL A 84 -15.57 -6.73 1.55
C VAL A 84 -15.41 -8.05 0.81
N LEU A 85 -14.16 -8.49 0.56
CA LEU A 85 -13.89 -9.75 -0.15
C LEU A 85 -14.47 -10.96 0.59
N GLU A 86 -14.28 -11.03 1.91
CA GLU A 86 -14.85 -12.11 2.73
C GLU A 86 -16.38 -12.09 2.71
N GLY A 87 -16.99 -10.89 2.70
CA GLY A 87 -18.44 -10.69 2.55
C GLY A 87 -18.98 -11.24 1.23
N ASP A 88 -18.19 -11.14 0.15
CA ASP A 88 -18.50 -11.70 -1.16
C ASP A 88 -18.14 -13.19 -1.29
N GLY A 89 -17.67 -13.81 -0.21
CA GLY A 89 -17.25 -15.22 -0.17
C GLY A 89 -15.92 -15.48 -0.88
N LEU A 90 -15.13 -14.44 -1.13
CA LEU A 90 -13.80 -14.53 -1.73
C LEU A 90 -12.74 -14.67 -0.64
N PRO A 91 -11.70 -15.51 -0.86
CA PRO A 91 -10.62 -15.64 0.10
C PRO A 91 -9.72 -14.38 0.07
N ALA A 92 -9.49 -13.78 1.22
CA ALA A 92 -8.59 -12.65 1.38
C ALA A 92 -7.55 -12.92 2.49
N ASP A 93 -6.51 -13.70 2.18
CA ASP A 93 -5.39 -13.94 3.11
C ASP A 93 -4.31 -12.84 2.95
N ALA A 94 -4.58 -11.66 3.51
CA ALA A 94 -3.61 -10.58 3.57
C ALA A 94 -3.18 -10.29 4.99
N ARG A 95 -1.89 -10.49 5.26
CA ARG A 95 -1.31 -10.20 6.56
C ARG A 95 -1.23 -8.69 6.80
N PRO A 96 -1.49 -8.22 8.03
CA PRO A 96 -1.30 -6.82 8.39
C PRO A 96 0.11 -6.30 8.08
N PHE A 97 0.21 -5.00 7.85
CA PHE A 97 1.46 -4.27 7.84
C PHE A 97 2.00 -4.15 9.27
N THR A 98 3.29 -4.43 9.43
CA THR A 98 3.94 -4.45 10.73
C THR A 98 5.16 -3.54 10.77
N ARG A 99 5.39 -2.94 11.94
CA ARG A 99 6.63 -2.22 12.23
C ARG A 99 7.89 -3.06 11.93
N LYS A 100 7.82 -4.37 12.18
CA LYS A 100 8.95 -5.30 12.01
C LYS A 100 9.39 -5.45 10.55
N GLU A 101 8.49 -5.31 9.59
CA GLU A 101 8.86 -5.37 8.17
C GLU A 101 9.35 -4.02 7.63
N VAL A 102 8.87 -2.91 8.19
CA VAL A 102 9.20 -1.55 7.72
C VAL A 102 10.51 -1.01 8.30
N LEU A 103 10.77 -1.21 9.60
CA LEU A 103 11.95 -0.62 10.27
C LEU A 103 13.31 -1.07 9.71
N PRO A 104 13.56 -2.37 9.41
CA PRO A 104 14.88 -2.79 8.91
C PRO A 104 15.28 -2.12 7.59
N LEU A 105 14.30 -1.84 6.73
CA LEU A 105 14.53 -1.11 5.47
C LEU A 105 14.88 0.36 5.72
N LEU A 106 14.40 0.94 6.82
CA LEU A 106 14.69 2.32 7.21
C LEU A 106 16.11 2.42 7.73
N GLU A 107 16.49 1.51 8.62
CA GLU A 107 17.82 1.41 9.19
C GLU A 107 18.88 1.23 8.10
N ARG A 108 18.62 0.37 7.10
CA ARG A 108 19.51 0.22 5.94
C ARG A 108 19.73 1.53 5.18
N TRP A 109 18.72 2.39 5.11
CA TRP A 109 18.82 3.68 4.42
C TRP A 109 19.61 4.72 5.22
N PHE A 110 19.57 4.65 6.55
CA PHE A 110 20.29 5.57 7.44
C PHE A 110 21.73 5.14 7.75
N PHE A 111 21.98 3.84 7.92
CA PHE A 111 23.24 3.32 8.46
C PHE A 111 24.20 2.76 7.40
N ASN A 112 23.73 2.50 6.18
CA ASN A 112 24.58 1.91 5.13
C ASN A 112 25.27 2.99 4.28
N ARG A 113 26.02 3.87 4.95
CA ARG A 113 26.93 4.86 4.36
C ARG A 113 28.33 4.27 4.19
#